data_AF-A0A8C4SDZ0-F1
#
_entry.id   AF-A0A8C4SDZ0-F1
#
_cell.length_a   1.000
_cell.length_b   1.000
_cell.length_c   1.000
_cell.angle_alpha   90.00
_cell.angle_beta   90.00
_cell.angle_gamma   90.00
#
_symmetry.space_group_name_H-M   'P 1'
#
loop_
_entity.id
_entity.type
_entity.pdbx_description
1 polymer ?
#
loop_
_entity_poly.entity_id
_entity_poly.type
_entity_poly.pdbx_seq_one_letter_code
_entity_poly.pdbx_strand_id
1 'polypeptide(L)'
;MPRTPQEDLDCLEMYFKEKCPANQFLGRAYLCQAQLNAPGSAENRDELETASAYFIKTIDFAKHHPRYHFLIFNTSVLYWQMSRLFSMPGSRKFLIPSLTRILNALEEIGESDFHWRATLMLELLESLLDAGNLKDAAKYANEAALFIKTNVPHLYQKIFSLQVTLFTLFHINNNISKSGLFEQIYIKQNSGHIFNTLSSPYTQILLDE
;
A
#
# COMPACT_ATOMS: atom_id res chain seq x y z
N MET A 1 15.28 -31.44 12.49
CA MET A 1 14.50 -30.46 13.28
C MET A 1 14.26 -29.24 12.40
N PRO A 2 13.06 -28.64 12.38
CA PRO A 2 12.87 -27.35 11.73
C PRO A 2 13.67 -26.26 12.49
N ARG A 3 14.29 -25.34 11.75
CA ARG A 3 15.01 -24.19 12.34
C ARG A 3 14.03 -23.23 13.00
N THR A 4 14.47 -22.58 14.06
CA THR A 4 13.73 -21.52 14.74
C THR A 4 13.92 -20.17 14.02
N PRO A 5 12.96 -19.23 14.10
CA PRO A 5 13.12 -17.90 13.52
C PRO A 5 14.37 -17.14 14.02
N GLN A 6 14.80 -17.43 15.26
CA GLN A 6 16.01 -16.85 15.84
C GLN A 6 17.28 -17.35 15.16
N GLU A 7 17.39 -18.66 14.90
CA GLU A 7 18.54 -19.22 14.19
C GLU A 7 18.65 -18.67 12.76
N ASP A 8 17.52 -18.42 12.11
CA ASP A 8 17.48 -17.80 10.78
C ASP A 8 17.94 -16.33 10.82
N LEU A 9 17.55 -15.58 11.85
CA LEU A 9 18.01 -14.20 12.07
C LEU A 9 19.53 -14.15 12.29
N ASP A 10 20.06 -15.00 13.17
CA ASP A 10 21.49 -15.07 13.48
C ASP A 10 22.32 -15.37 12.21
N CYS A 11 21.84 -16.29 11.36
CA CYS A 11 22.49 -16.60 10.08
C CYS A 11 22.51 -15.39 9.13
N LEU A 12 21.41 -14.64 9.04
CA LEU A 12 21.35 -13.45 8.19
C LEU A 12 22.23 -12.33 8.74
N GLU A 13 22.26 -12.13 10.06
CA GLU A 13 23.17 -11.17 10.67
C GLU A 13 24.63 -11.49 10.37
N MET A 14 25.03 -12.76 10.50
CA MET A 14 26.38 -13.21 10.14
C MET A 14 26.68 -12.92 8.67
N TYR A 15 25.75 -13.23 7.76
CA TYR A 15 25.89 -12.91 6.35
C TYR A 15 26.14 -11.41 6.14
N PHE A 16 25.27 -10.53 6.65
CA PHE A 16 25.42 -9.08 6.43
C PHE A 16 26.60 -8.42 7.15
N LYS A 17 27.19 -9.05 8.17
CA LYS A 17 28.43 -8.59 8.83
C LYS A 17 29.66 -8.76 7.94
N GLU A 18 29.62 -9.69 6.99
CA GLU A 18 30.69 -9.89 6.01
C GLU A 18 30.53 -8.96 4.80
N LYS A 19 31.61 -8.77 4.03
CA LYS A 19 31.53 -8.07 2.74
C LYS A 19 30.88 -8.98 1.70
N CYS A 20 29.56 -9.04 1.71
CA CYS A 20 28.82 -9.94 0.85
C CYS A 20 29.07 -9.66 -0.63
N PRO A 21 29.35 -10.69 -1.45
CA PRO A 21 29.40 -10.54 -2.89
C PRO A 21 28.02 -10.15 -3.42
N ALA A 22 27.98 -9.20 -4.37
CA ALA A 22 26.78 -8.74 -5.04
C ALA A 22 26.28 -9.79 -6.06
N ASN A 23 25.73 -10.89 -5.55
CA ASN A 23 25.19 -12.00 -6.33
C ASN A 23 23.76 -12.34 -5.87
N GLN A 24 23.16 -13.40 -6.44
CA GLN A 24 21.79 -13.80 -6.12
C GLN A 24 21.52 -14.02 -4.63
N PHE A 25 22.53 -14.38 -3.83
CA PHE A 25 22.37 -14.62 -2.40
C PHE A 25 22.11 -13.33 -1.63
N LEU A 26 22.60 -12.19 -2.10
CA LEU A 26 22.28 -10.88 -1.51
C LEU A 26 20.78 -10.58 -1.63
N GLY A 27 20.22 -10.75 -2.83
CA GLY A 27 18.78 -10.56 -3.03
C GLY A 27 17.93 -11.58 -2.25
N ARG A 28 18.37 -12.84 -2.17
CA ARG A 28 17.68 -13.85 -1.33
C ARG A 28 17.75 -13.49 0.15
N ALA A 29 18.87 -12.98 0.64
CA ALA A 29 19.00 -12.54 2.03
C ALA A 29 18.06 -11.36 2.35
N TYR A 30 17.88 -10.42 1.41
CA TYR A 30 16.87 -9.38 1.56
C TYR A 30 15.44 -9.94 1.57
N LEU A 31 15.11 -10.92 0.72
CA LEU A 31 13.80 -11.57 0.79
C LEU A 31 13.56 -12.27 2.12
N CYS A 32 14.58 -12.95 2.68
CA CYS A 32 14.47 -13.56 4.01
C CYS A 32 14.25 -12.50 5.10
N GLN A 33 14.96 -11.37 5.05
CA GLN A 33 14.71 -10.24 5.96
C GLN A 33 13.28 -9.71 5.83
N ALA A 34 12.75 -9.60 4.61
CA ALA A 34 11.36 -9.18 4.41
C ALA A 34 10.36 -10.15 5.07
N GLN A 35 10.60 -11.47 4.96
CA GLN A 35 9.74 -12.49 5.55
C GLN A 35 9.84 -12.56 7.08
N LEU A 36 11.03 -12.38 7.65
CA LEU A 36 11.22 -12.34 9.11
C LEU A 36 10.58 -11.10 9.76
N ASN A 37 10.52 -9.99 9.02
CA ASN A 37 9.85 -8.76 9.44
C ASN A 37 8.39 -8.70 8.95
N ALA A 38 7.83 -9.80 8.43
CA ALA A 38 6.47 -9.79 7.92
C ALA A 38 5.48 -9.50 9.07
N PRO A 39 4.54 -8.57 8.87
CA PRO A 39 3.62 -8.16 9.90
C PRO A 39 2.77 -9.31 10.44
N GLY A 40 2.62 -9.38 11.77
CA GLY A 40 1.73 -10.36 12.41
C GLY A 40 0.23 -10.01 12.27
N SER A 41 -0.08 -8.74 12.04
CA SER A 41 -1.46 -8.24 11.88
C SER A 41 -1.52 -6.98 11.01
N ALA A 42 -2.73 -6.57 10.61
CA ALA A 42 -2.96 -5.34 9.86
C ALA A 42 -2.68 -4.04 10.66
N GLU A 43 -2.47 -4.17 11.98
CA GLU A 43 -2.16 -3.04 12.88
C GLU A 43 -0.64 -2.76 12.93
N ASN A 44 0.19 -3.76 12.62
CA ASN A 44 1.65 -3.69 12.67
C ASN A 44 2.23 -3.00 11.43
N ARG A 45 1.99 -1.69 11.31
CA ARG A 45 2.42 -0.89 10.14
C ARG A 45 3.94 -0.78 10.03
N ASP A 46 4.64 -0.65 11.16
CA ASP A 46 6.09 -0.52 11.17
C ASP A 46 6.78 -1.80 10.64
N GLU A 47 6.20 -2.97 10.93
CA GLU A 47 6.62 -4.26 10.38
C GLU A 47 6.38 -4.31 8.86
N LEU A 48 5.20 -3.87 8.39
CA LEU A 48 4.90 -3.76 6.96
C LEU A 48 5.91 -2.85 6.23
N GLU A 49 6.21 -1.68 6.80
CA GLU A 49 7.17 -0.73 6.21
C GLU A 49 8.58 -1.32 6.16
N THR A 50 9.00 -1.98 7.23
CA THR A 50 10.31 -2.65 7.34
C THR A 50 10.42 -3.79 6.32
N ALA A 51 9.43 -4.68 6.25
CA ALA A 51 9.40 -5.76 5.27
C ALA A 51 9.38 -5.21 3.83
N SER A 52 8.56 -4.19 3.58
CA SER A 52 8.49 -3.49 2.28
C SER A 52 9.85 -2.93 1.87
N ALA A 53 10.60 -2.31 2.79
CA ALA A 53 11.93 -1.79 2.49
C ALA A 53 12.89 -2.87 1.99
N TYR A 54 12.82 -4.09 2.54
CA TYR A 54 13.64 -5.21 2.08
C TYR A 54 13.22 -5.78 0.73
N PHE A 55 11.91 -5.83 0.45
CA PHE A 55 11.43 -6.14 -0.91
C PHE A 55 11.96 -5.13 -1.94
N ILE A 56 11.91 -3.84 -1.60
CA ILE A 56 12.43 -2.79 -2.47
C ILE A 56 13.96 -2.89 -2.65
N LYS A 57 14.72 -3.20 -1.59
CA LYS A 57 16.17 -3.48 -1.71
C LYS A 57 16.45 -4.64 -2.67
N THR A 58 15.61 -5.68 -2.66
CA THR A 58 15.73 -6.81 -3.59
C THR A 58 15.54 -6.35 -5.05
N ILE A 59 14.52 -5.53 -5.31
CA ILE A 59 14.24 -4.96 -6.63
C ILE A 59 15.39 -4.08 -7.11
N ASP A 60 15.85 -3.14 -6.27
CA ASP A 60 16.90 -2.19 -6.65
C ASP A 60 18.24 -2.90 -6.92
N PHE A 61 18.50 -4.02 -6.24
CA PHE A 61 19.63 -4.90 -6.56
C PHE A 61 19.41 -5.65 -7.89
N ALA A 62 18.25 -6.29 -8.07
CA ALA A 62 18.02 -7.23 -9.16
C ALA A 62 17.80 -6.56 -10.52
N LYS A 63 17.20 -5.36 -10.58
CA LYS A 63 16.81 -4.68 -11.82
C LYS A 63 17.96 -4.37 -12.78
N HIS A 64 19.19 -4.27 -12.26
CA HIS A 64 20.38 -3.97 -13.06
C HIS A 64 21.04 -5.24 -13.65
N HIS A 65 20.48 -6.41 -13.36
CA HIS A 65 21.08 -7.70 -13.70
C HIS A 65 20.03 -8.65 -14.26
N PRO A 66 19.93 -8.81 -15.61
CA PRO A 66 18.93 -9.66 -16.25
C PRO A 66 18.87 -11.10 -15.69
N ARG A 67 20.02 -11.68 -15.36
CA ARG A 67 20.13 -13.01 -14.71
C ARG A 67 19.44 -13.11 -13.35
N TYR A 68 19.08 -11.98 -12.73
CA TYR A 68 18.45 -11.88 -11.41
C TYR A 68 17.02 -11.36 -11.48
N HIS A 69 16.43 -11.16 -12.66
CA HIS A 69 15.03 -10.73 -12.79
C HIS A 69 14.02 -11.68 -12.10
N PHE A 70 14.36 -12.97 -11.98
CA PHE A 70 13.55 -13.93 -11.21
C PHE A 70 13.35 -13.49 -9.73
N LEU A 71 14.28 -12.70 -9.16
CA LEU A 71 14.13 -12.16 -7.81
C LEU A 71 13.04 -11.07 -7.73
N ILE A 72 12.80 -10.33 -8.81
CA ILE A 72 11.73 -9.32 -8.88
C ILE A 72 10.38 -10.03 -8.94
N PHE A 73 10.25 -11.08 -9.76
CA PHE A 73 9.07 -11.94 -9.74
C PHE A 73 8.84 -12.54 -8.34
N ASN A 74 9.86 -13.15 -7.73
CA ASN A 74 9.75 -13.72 -6.38
C ASN A 74 9.37 -12.68 -5.32
N THR A 75 9.92 -11.46 -5.43
CA THR A 75 9.54 -10.32 -4.59
C THR A 75 8.04 -10.08 -4.65
N SER A 76 7.47 -10.05 -5.86
CA SER A 76 6.04 -9.78 -6.05
C SER A 76 5.15 -10.86 -5.42
N VAL A 77 5.55 -12.14 -5.53
CA VAL A 77 4.80 -13.27 -4.95
C VAL A 77 4.84 -13.23 -3.42
N LEU A 78 6.02 -13.02 -2.84
CA LEU A 78 6.17 -12.93 -1.38
C LEU A 78 5.47 -11.69 -0.82
N TYR A 79 5.56 -10.55 -1.51
CA TYR A 79 4.83 -9.35 -1.15
C TYR A 79 3.32 -9.58 -1.17
N TRP A 80 2.79 -10.23 -2.20
CA TRP A 80 1.37 -10.56 -2.27
C TRP A 80 0.90 -11.40 -1.08
N GLN A 81 1.68 -12.40 -0.68
CA GLN A 81 1.36 -13.24 0.48
C GLN A 81 1.27 -12.41 1.77
N MET A 82 2.24 -11.51 1.97
CA MET A 82 2.27 -10.60 3.11
C MET A 82 1.10 -9.59 3.06
N SER A 83 0.82 -9.03 1.88
CA SER A 83 -0.16 -7.96 1.71
C SER A 83 -1.59 -8.42 1.99
N ARG A 84 -1.87 -9.73 1.97
CA ARG A 84 -3.18 -10.30 2.32
C ARG A 84 -3.70 -9.86 3.68
N LEU A 85 -2.81 -9.65 4.65
CA LEU A 85 -3.18 -9.17 5.99
C LEU A 85 -3.73 -7.74 5.95
N PHE A 86 -3.33 -6.96 4.95
CA PHE A 86 -3.74 -5.56 4.75
C PHE A 86 -4.85 -5.42 3.71
N SER A 87 -5.41 -6.53 3.19
CA SER A 87 -6.53 -6.51 2.23
C SER A 87 -7.89 -6.16 2.86
N MET A 88 -7.91 -5.66 4.10
CA MET A 88 -9.12 -5.16 4.76
C MET A 88 -9.37 -3.69 4.40
N PRO A 89 -10.63 -3.24 4.26
CA PRO A 89 -10.93 -1.83 4.04
C PRO A 89 -10.29 -0.95 5.13
N GLY A 90 -9.68 0.16 4.72
CA GLY A 90 -8.99 1.12 5.56
C GLY A 90 -7.49 0.86 5.77
N SER A 91 -7.00 -0.36 5.53
CA SER A 91 -5.57 -0.71 5.66
C SER A 91 -4.86 -0.93 4.32
N ARG A 92 -5.59 -1.16 3.23
CA ARG A 92 -5.01 -1.36 1.88
C ARG A 92 -4.20 -0.19 1.39
N LYS A 93 -4.54 1.03 1.83
CA LYS A 93 -3.81 2.26 1.50
C LYS A 93 -2.32 2.20 1.83
N PHE A 94 -1.91 1.42 2.85
CA PHE A 94 -0.50 1.28 3.22
C PHE A 94 0.31 0.47 2.20
N LEU A 95 -0.36 -0.30 1.33
CA LEU A 95 0.28 -1.09 0.28
C LEU A 95 0.67 -0.26 -0.95
N ILE A 96 0.00 0.87 -1.17
CA ILE A 96 0.15 1.67 -2.42
C ILE A 96 1.61 1.95 -2.77
N PRO A 97 2.47 2.45 -1.85
CA PRO A 97 3.83 2.83 -2.24
C PRO A 97 4.68 1.64 -2.71
N SER A 98 4.67 0.54 -1.96
CA SER A 98 5.49 -0.64 -2.28
C SER A 98 4.90 -1.45 -3.44
N LEU A 99 3.58 -1.60 -3.52
CA LEU A 99 2.91 -2.30 -4.63
C LEU A 99 3.12 -1.57 -5.97
N THR A 100 3.07 -0.23 -5.98
CA THR A 100 3.40 0.56 -7.18
C THR A 100 4.81 0.29 -7.66
N ARG A 101 5.81 0.29 -6.75
CA ARG A 101 7.20 0.00 -7.10
C ARG A 101 7.39 -1.42 -7.64
N ILE A 102 6.68 -2.39 -7.09
CA ILE A 102 6.73 -3.79 -7.56
C ILE A 102 6.15 -3.90 -8.97
N LEU A 103 4.98 -3.30 -9.23
CA LEU A 103 4.35 -3.31 -10.55
C LEU A 103 5.22 -2.66 -11.62
N ASN A 104 5.81 -1.49 -11.32
CA ASN A 104 6.73 -0.83 -12.23
C ASN A 104 7.96 -1.72 -12.53
N ALA A 105 8.53 -2.37 -11.51
CA ALA A 105 9.67 -3.26 -11.71
C ALA A 105 9.31 -4.47 -12.59
N LEU A 106 8.11 -5.06 -12.43
CA LEU A 106 7.63 -6.16 -13.27
C LEU A 106 7.41 -5.72 -14.73
N GLU A 107 6.94 -4.49 -14.93
CA GLU A 107 6.81 -3.91 -16.27
C GLU A 107 8.16 -3.64 -16.91
N GLU A 108 9.09 -3.00 -16.18
CA GLU A 108 10.44 -2.67 -16.66
C GLU A 108 11.21 -3.90 -17.13
N ILE A 109 11.07 -5.04 -16.44
CA ILE A 109 11.72 -6.30 -16.84
C ILE A 109 10.96 -7.08 -17.91
N GLY A 110 9.78 -6.61 -18.33
CA GLY A 110 8.94 -7.29 -19.30
C GLY A 110 8.38 -8.63 -18.80
N GLU A 111 7.94 -8.70 -17.52
CA GLU A 111 7.37 -9.94 -16.97
C GLU A 111 6.19 -10.42 -17.82
N SER A 112 6.28 -11.70 -18.20
CA SER A 112 5.44 -12.42 -19.15
C SER A 112 4.18 -13.03 -18.53
N ASP A 113 4.14 -13.21 -17.21
CA ASP A 113 2.92 -13.59 -16.52
C ASP A 113 1.94 -12.41 -16.43
N PHE A 114 1.19 -12.20 -17.53
CA PHE A 114 0.22 -11.12 -17.62
C PHE A 114 -0.96 -11.30 -16.66
N HIS A 115 -1.32 -12.54 -16.31
CA HIS A 115 -2.38 -12.79 -15.33
C HIS A 115 -1.96 -12.34 -13.94
N TRP A 116 -0.72 -12.66 -13.56
CA TRP A 116 -0.15 -12.20 -12.31
C TRP A 116 -0.05 -10.67 -12.24
N ARG A 117 0.50 -10.04 -13.29
CA ARG A 117 0.55 -8.58 -13.38
C ARG A 117 -0.83 -7.95 -13.25
N ALA A 118 -1.82 -8.44 -13.99
CA ALA A 118 -3.20 -7.95 -13.89
C ALA A 118 -3.80 -8.12 -12.49
N THR A 119 -3.49 -9.22 -11.81
CA THR A 119 -3.94 -9.45 -10.42
C THR A 119 -3.40 -8.37 -9.48
N LEU A 120 -2.10 -8.06 -9.57
CA LEU A 120 -1.48 -6.99 -8.80
C LEU A 120 -2.01 -5.61 -9.21
N MET A 121 -2.31 -5.39 -10.49
CA MET A 121 -2.91 -4.13 -10.96
C MET A 121 -4.29 -3.90 -10.33
N LEU A 122 -5.12 -4.94 -10.27
CA LEU A 122 -6.44 -4.86 -9.63
C LEU A 122 -6.32 -4.53 -8.14
N GLU A 123 -5.35 -5.14 -7.44
CA GLU A 123 -5.10 -4.86 -6.02
C GLU A 123 -4.65 -3.41 -5.82
N LEU A 124 -3.77 -2.87 -6.66
CA LEU A 124 -3.35 -1.47 -6.56
C LEU A 124 -4.54 -0.52 -6.77
N LEU A 125 -5.43 -0.82 -7.71
CA LEU A 125 -6.63 -0.01 -7.91
C LEU A 125 -7.57 -0.08 -6.70
N GLU A 126 -7.79 -1.28 -6.14
CA GLU A 126 -8.57 -1.45 -4.90
C GLU A 126 -7.95 -0.64 -3.75
N SER A 127 -6.62 -0.66 -3.59
CA SER A 127 -5.91 0.15 -2.59
C SER A 127 -6.06 1.66 -2.81
N LEU A 128 -5.98 2.14 -4.06
CA LEU A 128 -6.17 3.56 -4.40
C LEU A 128 -7.60 4.03 -4.08
N LEU A 129 -8.60 3.20 -4.38
CA LEU A 129 -10.00 3.46 -4.05
C LEU A 129 -10.22 3.51 -2.53
N ASP A 130 -9.64 2.55 -1.79
CA ASP A 130 -9.69 2.50 -0.33
C ASP A 130 -9.05 3.73 0.34
N ALA A 131 -7.98 4.25 -0.25
CA ALA A 131 -7.33 5.49 0.20
C ALA A 131 -8.15 6.76 -0.12
N GLY A 132 -9.23 6.66 -0.90
CA GLY A 132 -9.97 7.81 -1.41
C GLY A 132 -9.18 8.63 -2.45
N ASN A 133 -8.08 8.09 -2.98
CA ASN A 133 -7.24 8.79 -3.97
C ASN A 133 -7.84 8.64 -5.38
N LEU A 134 -9.01 9.25 -5.58
CA LEU A 134 -9.81 9.04 -6.79
C LEU A 134 -9.13 9.54 -8.07
N LYS A 135 -8.28 10.58 -7.97
CA LYS A 135 -7.56 11.13 -9.13
C LYS A 135 -6.53 10.13 -9.68
N ASP A 136 -5.70 9.57 -8.79
CA ASP A 136 -4.70 8.59 -9.19
C ASP A 136 -5.38 7.27 -9.58
N ALA A 137 -6.44 6.87 -8.86
CA ALA A 137 -7.27 5.73 -9.25
C ALA A 137 -7.84 5.86 -10.66
N ALA A 138 -8.32 7.04 -11.07
CA ALA A 138 -8.84 7.26 -12.42
C ALA A 138 -7.79 7.14 -13.51
N LYS A 139 -6.63 7.75 -13.29
CA LYS A 139 -5.50 7.65 -14.23
C LYS A 139 -5.10 6.19 -14.40
N TYR A 140 -4.91 5.51 -13.28
CA TYR A 140 -4.44 4.13 -13.24
C TYR A 140 -5.47 3.12 -13.78
N ALA A 141 -6.76 3.31 -13.50
CA ALA A 141 -7.82 2.41 -13.95
C ALA A 141 -7.90 2.30 -15.48
N ASN A 142 -7.62 3.38 -16.21
CA ASN A 142 -7.62 3.35 -17.68
C ASN A 142 -6.47 2.50 -18.23
N GLU A 143 -5.28 2.65 -17.66
CA GLU A 143 -4.10 1.88 -18.02
C GLU A 143 -4.30 0.39 -17.70
N ALA A 144 -4.77 0.08 -16.49
CA ALA A 144 -5.09 -1.29 -16.08
C ALA A 144 -6.17 -1.92 -16.96
N ALA A 145 -7.23 -1.18 -17.31
CA ALA A 145 -8.28 -1.68 -18.19
C ALA A 145 -7.77 -2.01 -19.59
N LEU A 146 -6.89 -1.17 -20.16
CA LEU A 146 -6.26 -1.43 -21.45
C LEU A 146 -5.38 -2.68 -21.41
N PHE A 147 -4.53 -2.79 -20.39
CA PHE A 147 -3.67 -3.96 -20.19
C PHE A 147 -4.49 -5.25 -20.03
N ILE A 148 -5.50 -5.23 -19.16
CA ILE A 148 -6.36 -6.38 -18.87
C ILE A 148 -7.16 -6.80 -20.11
N LYS A 149 -7.75 -5.85 -20.83
CA LYS A 149 -8.51 -6.14 -22.05
C LYS A 149 -7.65 -6.81 -23.11
N THR A 150 -6.40 -6.39 -23.23
CA THR A 150 -5.46 -6.89 -24.25
C THR A 150 -4.90 -8.26 -23.88
N ASN A 151 -4.46 -8.45 -22.63
CA ASN A 151 -3.65 -9.61 -22.26
C ASN A 151 -4.43 -10.68 -21.48
N VAL A 152 -5.46 -10.30 -20.72
CA VAL A 152 -6.23 -11.21 -19.85
C VAL A 152 -7.72 -10.84 -19.82
N PRO A 153 -8.42 -10.90 -20.96
CA PRO A 153 -9.78 -10.36 -21.12
C PRO A 153 -10.83 -10.96 -20.17
N HIS A 154 -10.61 -12.17 -19.65
CA HIS A 154 -11.50 -12.78 -18.66
C HIS A 154 -11.55 -12.01 -17.33
N LEU A 155 -10.53 -11.19 -17.00
CA LEU A 155 -10.55 -10.30 -15.84
C LEU A 155 -11.19 -8.92 -16.13
N TYR A 156 -11.63 -8.67 -17.37
CA TYR A 156 -12.17 -7.37 -17.77
C TYR A 156 -13.42 -6.98 -16.97
N GLN A 157 -14.26 -7.97 -16.63
CA GLN A 157 -15.43 -7.73 -15.79
C GLN A 157 -15.03 -7.13 -14.43
N LYS A 158 -13.93 -7.61 -13.83
CA LYS A 158 -13.48 -7.16 -12.51
C LYS A 158 -12.97 -5.72 -12.55
N ILE A 159 -12.16 -5.35 -13.55
CA ILE A 159 -11.71 -3.96 -13.70
C ILE A 159 -12.87 -3.01 -14.05
N PHE A 160 -13.82 -3.46 -14.86
CA PHE A 160 -15.00 -2.67 -15.19
C PHE A 160 -15.85 -2.37 -13.94
N SER A 161 -16.05 -3.36 -13.05
CA SER A 161 -16.72 -3.13 -11.77
C SER A 161 -16.01 -2.07 -10.92
N LEU A 162 -14.68 -2.08 -10.86
CA LEU A 162 -13.91 -1.06 -10.13
C LEU A 162 -14.03 0.33 -10.76
N GLN A 163 -14.08 0.42 -12.09
CA GLN A 163 -14.32 1.69 -12.81
C GLN A 163 -15.71 2.27 -12.51
N VAL A 164 -16.74 1.43 -12.41
CA VAL A 164 -18.09 1.86 -12.00
C VAL A 164 -18.06 2.39 -10.55
N THR A 165 -17.40 1.66 -9.63
CA THR A 165 -17.23 2.12 -8.24
C THR A 165 -16.54 3.48 -8.18
N LEU A 166 -15.44 3.65 -8.92
CA LEU A 166 -14.71 4.91 -9.03
C LEU A 166 -15.63 6.05 -9.48
N PHE A 167 -16.41 5.83 -10.54
CA PHE A 167 -17.36 6.81 -11.08
C PHE A 167 -18.41 7.21 -10.03
N THR A 168 -19.00 6.23 -9.34
CA THR A 168 -19.97 6.48 -8.27
C THR A 168 -19.35 7.30 -7.13
N LEU A 169 -18.12 6.97 -6.69
CA LEU A 169 -17.41 7.72 -5.66
C LEU A 169 -17.12 9.17 -6.08
N PHE A 170 -16.72 9.39 -7.34
CA PHE A 170 -16.56 10.75 -7.88
C PHE A 170 -17.87 11.55 -7.86
N HIS A 171 -18.98 10.93 -8.27
CA HIS A 171 -20.28 11.59 -8.25
C HIS A 171 -20.72 11.95 -6.82
N ILE A 172 -20.55 11.03 -5.88
CA ILE A 172 -20.86 11.27 -4.46
C ILE A 172 -20.02 12.42 -3.91
N ASN A 173 -18.69 12.39 -4.10
CA ASN A 173 -17.80 13.44 -3.61
C ASN A 173 -18.16 14.82 -4.20
N ASN A 174 -18.44 14.88 -5.51
CA ASN A 174 -18.86 16.13 -6.15
C ASN A 174 -20.19 16.64 -5.61
N ASN A 175 -21.15 15.76 -5.33
CA ASN A 175 -22.44 16.15 -4.76
C ASN A 175 -22.30 16.62 -3.31
N ILE A 176 -21.47 15.96 -2.49
CA ILE A 176 -21.16 16.39 -1.12
C ILE A 176 -20.47 17.76 -1.10
N SER A 177 -19.51 17.99 -2.00
CA SER A 177 -18.86 19.29 -2.14
C SER A 177 -19.83 20.39 -2.57
N LYS A 178 -20.80 20.07 -3.44
CA LYS A 178 -21.83 21.01 -3.89
C LYS A 178 -22.92 21.27 -2.86
N SER A 179 -23.23 20.32 -1.99
CA SER A 179 -24.33 20.42 -1.03
C SER A 179 -24.00 21.24 0.23
N GLY A 180 -22.79 21.79 0.36
CA GLY A 180 -22.35 22.54 1.54
C GLY A 180 -22.36 21.71 2.83
N LEU A 181 -22.51 20.38 2.73
CA LEU A 181 -22.67 19.49 3.88
C LEU A 181 -21.41 19.47 4.75
N PHE A 182 -20.22 19.67 4.15
CA PHE A 182 -18.98 19.86 4.91
C PHE A 182 -19.00 21.15 5.75
N GLU A 183 -19.45 22.28 5.19
CA GLU A 183 -19.60 23.53 5.96
C GLU A 183 -20.66 23.38 7.04
N GLN A 184 -21.77 22.69 6.77
CA GLN A 184 -22.82 22.45 7.77
C GLN A 184 -22.38 21.49 8.88
N ILE A 185 -21.61 20.44 8.57
CA ILE A 185 -21.04 19.51 9.57
C ILE A 185 -19.94 20.21 10.36
N TYR A 186 -19.06 20.95 9.70
CA TYR A 186 -17.98 21.72 10.35
C TYR A 186 -18.55 22.81 11.27
N ILE A 187 -19.57 23.53 10.82
CA ILE A 187 -20.29 24.50 11.65
C ILE A 187 -20.98 23.77 12.80
N LYS A 188 -21.71 22.67 12.59
CA LYS A 188 -22.35 21.92 13.71
C LYS A 188 -21.37 21.39 14.75
N GLN A 189 -20.22 20.86 14.32
CA GLN A 189 -19.19 20.34 15.22
C GLN A 189 -18.50 21.46 16.00
N ASN A 190 -18.26 22.62 15.38
CA ASN A 190 -17.60 23.76 16.04
C ASN A 190 -18.57 24.70 16.79
N SER A 191 -19.85 24.76 16.42
CA SER A 191 -20.86 25.52 17.17
C SER A 191 -21.35 24.80 18.44
N GLY A 192 -21.15 23.48 18.54
CA GLY A 192 -21.27 22.74 19.79
C GLY A 192 -20.19 23.08 20.84
N HIS A 193 -19.04 23.62 20.41
CA HIS A 193 -17.98 24.11 21.32
C HIS A 193 -18.11 25.59 21.70
N ILE A 194 -18.84 26.38 20.92
CA ILE A 194 -19.02 27.82 21.19
C ILE A 194 -20.07 28.09 22.27
N PHE A 195 -20.98 27.15 22.56
CA PHE A 195 -21.98 27.33 23.64
C PHE A 195 -21.52 26.90 25.04
N ASN A 196 -20.34 26.29 25.19
CA ASN A 196 -19.81 25.86 26.50
C ASN A 196 -18.69 26.74 27.07
N THR A 197 -18.46 27.94 26.50
CA THR A 197 -17.44 28.88 27.01
C THR A 197 -17.99 30.21 27.54
N LEU A 198 -19.31 30.34 27.73
CA LEU A 198 -19.92 31.52 28.37
C LEU A 198 -20.73 31.21 29.65
N SER A 199 -20.44 30.09 30.32
CA SER A 199 -20.99 29.81 31.65
C SER A 199 -19.94 29.19 32.59
N SER A 200 -18.87 29.94 32.86
CA SER A 200 -17.95 29.65 33.97
C SER A 200 -18.13 30.72 35.08
N PRO A 201 -18.51 30.35 36.32
CA PRO A 201 -18.77 31.29 37.41
C PRO A 201 -17.52 31.84 38.13
N TYR A 202 -16.33 31.73 37.53
CA TYR A 202 -15.09 32.16 38.17
C TYR A 202 -14.38 33.25 37.37
N THR A 203 -14.98 34.45 37.35
CA THR A 203 -14.22 35.70 37.18
C THR A 203 -14.95 36.83 37.90
N GLN A 204 -14.91 36.79 39.22
CA GLN A 204 -15.12 37.95 40.07
C GLN A 204 -13.97 37.96 41.06
N ILE A 205 -12.99 38.82 40.83
CA ILE A 205 -12.13 39.48 41.82
C ILE A 205 -11.28 40.51 41.06
N LEU A 206 -11.33 41.75 41.57
CA LEU A 206 -10.55 42.97 41.32
C LEU A 206 -11.15 44.06 40.40
N LEU A 207 -11.18 45.27 41.02
CA LEU A 207 -11.62 46.61 40.64
C LEU A 207 -13.09 46.92 41.03
N ASP A 208 -13.44 47.81 41.97
CA ASP A 208 -12.76 48.75 42.88
C ASP A 208 -13.74 49.08 44.04
N GLU A 209 -13.18 49.62 45.13
CA GLU A 209 -13.74 50.05 46.45
C GLU A 209 -13.78 49.03 47.60
#